data_AF-A0A3A8MJ95-F1
#
_entry.id   AF-A0A3A8MJ95-F1
#
_cell.length_a   1.000
_cell.length_b   1.000
_cell.length_c   1.000
_cell.angle_alpha   90.00
_cell.angle_beta   90.00
_cell.angle_gamma   90.00
#
_symmetry.space_group_name_H-M   'P 1'
#
loop_
_entity.id
_entity.type
_entity.pdbx_description
1 polymer ?
#
loop_
_entity_poly.entity_id
_entity_poly.type
_entity_poly.pdbx_seq_one_letter_code
_entity_poly.pdbx_strand_id
1 'polypeptide(L)' 'MDRKELELYLNDLLQAARFRDYCPNGLQVQGRESVTHIVTGVT' A
#
# COMPACT_ATOMS: atom_id res chain seq x y z
N MET A 1 -7.13 11.57 2.89
CA MET A 1 -7.37 10.61 1.80
C MET A 1 -7.84 9.30 2.41
N ASP A 2 -8.80 8.62 1.78
CA ASP A 2 -9.25 7.32 2.28
C ASP A 2 -8.16 6.26 2.09
N ARG A 3 -7.96 5.39 3.09
CA ARG A 3 -6.92 4.35 3.06
C ARG A 3 -7.15 3.34 1.92
N LYS A 4 -8.39 2.95 1.64
CA LYS A 4 -8.68 2.00 0.55
C LYS A 4 -8.40 2.64 -0.81
N GLU A 5 -8.72 3.92 -0.96
CA GLU A 5 -8.40 4.67 -2.17
C GLU A 5 -6.88 4.71 -2.41
N LEU A 6 -6.08 4.99 -1.37
CA LEU A 6 -4.61 4.93 -1.43
C LEU A 6 -4.10 3.55 -1.86
N GLU A 7 -4.63 2.50 -1.23
CA GLU A 7 -4.25 1.12 -1.48
C GLU A 7 -4.54 0.72 -2.93
N LEU A 8 -5.75 1.02 -3.42
CA LEU A 8 -6.14 0.75 -4.80
C LEU A 8 -5.28 1.52 -5.80
N TYR A 9 -5.02 2.81 -5.54
CA TYR A 9 -4.17 3.64 -6.38
C TYR A 9 -2.75 3.07 -6.49
N LEU A 10 -2.14 2.68 -5.36
CA LEU A 10 -0.78 2.12 -5.37
C LEU A 10 -0.73 0.73 -6.02
N ASN A 11 -1.75 -0.10 -5.81
CA ASN A 11 -1.84 -1.40 -6.46
C ASN A 11 -1.92 -1.26 -7.99
N ASP A 12 -2.67 -0.28 -8.49
CA ASP A 12 -2.74 0.01 -9.94
C ASP A 12 -1.45 0.64 -10.46
N LEU A 13 -0.88 1.60 -9.74
CA LEU A 13 0.36 2.26 -10.17
C LEU A 13 1.54 1.29 -10.26
N LEU A 14 1.71 0.44 -9.25
CA LEU A 14 2.88 -0.43 -9.12
C LEU A 14 2.66 -1.80 -9.76
N GLN A 15 1.40 -2.19 -9.99
CA GLN A 15 1.03 -3.50 -10.54
C GLN A 15 1.69 -4.66 -9.78
N ALA A 16 1.86 -4.53 -8.45
CA ALA A 16 2.63 -5.45 -7.63
C ALA A 16 2.12 -6.92 -7.69
N ALA A 17 0.83 -7.10 -7.94
CA ALA A 17 0.21 -8.41 -8.14
C ALA A 17 0.73 -9.19 -9.37
N ARG A 18 1.43 -8.54 -10.30
CA ARG A 18 2.02 -9.21 -11.49
C ARG A 18 3.29 -9.99 -11.16
N PHE A 19 3.86 -9.80 -9.97
CA PHE A 19 5.12 -10.41 -9.57
C PHE A 19 4.88 -11.49 -8.51
N ARG A 20 5.65 -12.59 -8.59
CA ARG A 20 5.77 -13.52 -7.48
C ARG A 20 6.79 -12.97 -6.51
N ASP A 21 6.36 -12.77 -5.29
CA ASP A 21 7.17 -12.20 -4.23
C ASP A 21 7.27 -13.18 -3.05
N TYR A 22 8.34 -13.06 -2.28
CA TYR A 22 8.55 -13.85 -1.07
C TYR A 22 7.71 -13.34 0.10
N CYS A 23 7.21 -12.10 0.03
CA CYS A 23 6.39 -11.48 1.05
C CYS A 23 5.07 -10.92 0.45
N PRO A 24 4.04 -10.65 1.29
CA PRO A 24 2.80 -10.05 0.80
C PRO A 24 3.01 -8.58 0.37
N ASN A 25 2.58 -8.25 -0.84
CA ASN A 25 2.55 -6.88 -1.37
C ASN A 25 1.24 -6.16 -1.00
N GLY A 26 1.31 -4.84 -0.86
CA GLY A 26 0.16 -3.98 -0.52
C GLY A 26 0.04 -3.67 0.97
N LEU A 27 -1.19 -3.53 1.48
CA LEU A 27 -1.42 -3.26 2.90
C LEU A 27 -1.08 -4.47 3.77
N GLN A 28 -0.01 -4.38 4.54
CA GLN A 28 0.39 -5.45 5.46
C GLN A 28 -0.22 -5.31 6.86
N VAL A 29 -0.37 -4.08 7.36
CA VAL A 29 -0.94 -3.78 8.67
C VAL A 29 -1.99 -2.69 8.54
N GLN A 30 -3.23 -2.97 8.92
CA GLN A 30 -4.31 -2.01 8.85
C GLN A 30 -4.20 -0.96 9.96
N GLY A 31 -4.26 0.32 9.57
CA GLY A 31 -4.37 1.46 10.47
C GLY A 31 -5.71 2.20 10.36
N ARG A 32 -5.69 3.48 10.70
CA ARG A 32 -6.84 4.40 10.57
C ARG A 32 -7.31 4.54 9.12
N GLU A 33 -8.59 4.84 8.95
CA GLU A 33 -9.25 5.01 7.65
C GLU A 33 -8.77 6.26 6.90
N SER A 34 -8.59 7.39 7.59
CA SER A 34 -8.10 8.62 6.97
C SER A 34 -6.58 8.77 7.10
N VAL A 35 -5.89 8.86 5.97
CA VAL A 35 -4.46 9.13 5.88
C VAL A 35 -4.24 10.62 5.63
N THR A 36 -3.41 11.25 6.48
CA THR A 36 -3.06 12.69 6.41
C THR A 36 -1.57 12.96 6.25
N HIS A 37 -0.72 12.01 6.65
CA HIS A 37 0.74 12.13 6.59
C HIS A 37 1.32 10.76 6.19
N ILE A 38 2.29 10.79 5.28
CA ILE A 38 2.97 9.59 4.77
C ILE A 38 4.46 9.71 5.15
N VAL A 39 5.02 8.60 5.64
CA VAL A 39 6.45 8.46 5.95
C VAL A 39 6.94 7.22 5.22
N THR A 40 8.13 7.29 4.63
CA THR A 40 8.76 6.19 3.88
C THR A 40 10.13 5.89 4.46
N GLY A 41 10.55 4.62 4.43
CA GLY A 41 11.87 4.19 4.85
C GLY A 41 12.24 2.86 4.21
N VAL A 42 13.54 2.57 4.16
CA VAL A 42 14.09 1.26 3.79
C VAL A 42 14.57 0.54 5.06
N THR A 43 14.59 -0.79 5.04
CA THR A 43 15.02 -1.66 6.15
C THR A 43 15.70 -2.89 5.61
#